data_AF-A0A927QY21-F1
#
_entry.id   AF-A0A927QY21-F1
#
_cell.length_a   1.000
_cell.length_b   1.000
_cell.length_c   1.000
_cell.angle_alpha   90.00
_cell.angle_beta   90.00
_cell.angle_gamma   90.00
#
_symmetry.space_group_name_H-M   'P 1'
#
loop_
_entity.id
_entity.type
_entity.pdbx_description
1 polymer ?
#
loop_
_entity_poly.entity_id
_entity_poly.type
_entity_poly.pdbx_seq_one_letter_code
_entity_poly.pdbx_strand_id
1 'polypeptide(L)'
;MIRFEHVMKRYEDGYVALKDINLEFKEGEMTVLIGPSGCGKTTLMKLINRLNNPSKGKVLIRGKDISTIDPVELRRSIGYVIQNIGLFPHMTIAANVAVVPKLLHWDKARIDSRVDELLQLVNLEPETYRNRYPAELSGGQQQRIGIIRALAANPDIILLDEPFSALDPISREQLQEDLVRLQQELKQTIVFVTHDMDEALKIADTIVLMKDGEVVQKGRPEHILRHPANEFVKSFIGEKRLQTEAPGESISVDEVLTENAVIAYPTRGMAEAIKLMEKRRVDSLIIVDRNRVLLGYATIFQVLDRYREENATLADVMKPFEHVVESGTPLMTAITIMNERGLPYIPVVREGKFAGLMTKGSIVRHLAEVYTPAEDVNEQVQDENPSADMGTADEREEEKG
;
A
#
# COMPACT_ATOMS: atom_id res chain seq x y z
N MET A 1 5.98 -10.27 -25.41
CA MET A 1 4.50 -10.42 -25.52
C MET A 1 4.01 -11.78 -25.01
N ILE A 2 3.01 -11.80 -24.10
CA ILE A 2 2.35 -13.02 -23.58
C ILE A 2 0.85 -12.95 -23.90
N ARG A 3 0.25 -14.03 -24.42
CA ARG A 3 -1.18 -14.07 -24.77
C ARG A 3 -1.83 -15.38 -24.34
N PHE A 4 -3.00 -15.28 -23.73
CA PHE A 4 -3.90 -16.36 -23.39
C PHE A 4 -5.06 -16.37 -24.39
N GLU A 5 -5.31 -17.51 -25.02
CA GLU A 5 -6.39 -17.72 -25.99
C GLU A 5 -7.31 -18.83 -25.49
N HIS A 6 -8.51 -18.45 -25.05
CA HIS A 6 -9.55 -19.35 -24.53
C HIS A 6 -9.05 -20.36 -23.47
N VAL A 7 -8.18 -19.89 -22.57
CA VAL A 7 -7.47 -20.77 -21.63
C VAL A 7 -8.38 -21.19 -20.49
N MET A 8 -8.50 -22.50 -20.29
CA MET A 8 -9.17 -23.09 -19.14
C MET A 8 -8.19 -23.95 -18.34
N LYS A 9 -8.33 -23.95 -17.02
CA LYS A 9 -7.58 -24.85 -16.14
C LYS A 9 -8.51 -25.51 -15.13
N ARG A 10 -8.61 -26.83 -15.24
CA ARG A 10 -9.23 -27.72 -14.26
C ARG A 10 -8.14 -28.59 -13.63
N TYR A 11 -8.16 -28.71 -12.30
CA TYR A 11 -7.31 -29.61 -11.54
C TYR A 11 -7.95 -31.01 -11.42
N GLU A 12 -7.16 -32.00 -11.01
CA GLU A 12 -7.59 -33.41 -10.96
C GLU A 12 -8.71 -33.67 -9.96
N ASP A 13 -8.77 -32.87 -8.89
CA ASP A 13 -9.85 -32.83 -7.90
C ASP A 13 -11.18 -32.26 -8.43
N GLY A 14 -11.21 -31.84 -9.70
CA GLY A 14 -12.37 -31.27 -10.36
C GLY A 14 -12.48 -29.75 -10.22
N TYR A 15 -11.65 -29.10 -9.41
CA TYR A 15 -11.67 -27.65 -9.19
C TYR A 15 -11.29 -26.91 -10.48
N VAL A 16 -12.13 -25.96 -10.89
CA VAL A 16 -11.92 -25.13 -12.08
C VAL A 16 -11.31 -23.80 -11.65
N ALA A 17 -9.99 -23.69 -11.81
CA ALA A 17 -9.24 -22.52 -11.39
C ALA A 17 -9.24 -21.39 -12.43
N LEU A 18 -9.40 -21.70 -13.72
CA LEU A 18 -9.48 -20.70 -14.79
C LEU A 18 -10.58 -21.08 -15.79
N LYS A 19 -11.41 -20.10 -16.15
CA LYS A 19 -12.57 -20.21 -17.04
C LYS A 19 -12.39 -19.23 -18.21
N ASP A 20 -12.10 -19.78 -19.38
CA ASP A 20 -12.00 -19.07 -20.66
C ASP A 20 -11.21 -17.75 -20.65
N ILE A 21 -9.98 -17.80 -20.12
CA ILE A 21 -9.12 -16.62 -20.04
C ILE A 21 -8.65 -16.21 -21.43
N ASN A 22 -9.04 -14.99 -21.82
CA ASN A 22 -8.54 -14.27 -22.98
C ASN A 22 -7.85 -12.99 -22.51
N LEU A 23 -6.53 -13.04 -22.45
CA LEU A 23 -5.73 -11.99 -21.81
C LEU A 23 -4.41 -11.80 -22.52
N GLU A 24 -4.01 -10.55 -22.70
CA GLU A 24 -2.73 -10.17 -23.29
C GLU A 24 -1.92 -9.31 -22.33
N PHE A 25 -0.63 -9.64 -22.18
CA PHE A 25 0.37 -8.84 -21.49
C PHE A 25 1.29 -8.22 -22.53
N LYS A 26 1.29 -6.88 -22.55
CA LYS A 26 2.08 -6.11 -23.52
C LYS A 26 3.54 -6.07 -23.12
N GLU A 27 4.39 -5.92 -24.12
CA GLU A 27 5.83 -5.88 -23.93
C GLU A 27 6.26 -4.59 -23.23
N GLY A 28 7.15 -4.73 -22.25
CA GLY A 28 7.71 -3.59 -21.50
C GLY A 28 6.74 -2.90 -20.54
N GLU A 29 5.52 -3.43 -20.36
CA GLU A 29 4.55 -2.95 -19.37
C GLU A 29 4.63 -3.76 -18.07
N MET A 30 4.42 -3.10 -16.93
CA MET A 30 4.13 -3.75 -15.66
C MET A 30 2.63 -3.97 -15.53
N THR A 31 2.23 -5.24 -15.65
CA THR A 31 0.84 -5.66 -15.46
C THR A 31 0.66 -6.28 -14.08
N VAL A 32 -0.23 -5.71 -13.27
CA VAL A 32 -0.58 -6.24 -11.95
C VAL A 32 -1.87 -7.07 -12.05
N LEU A 33 -1.78 -8.34 -11.66
CA LEU A 33 -2.89 -9.26 -11.46
C LEU A 33 -3.35 -9.16 -10.01
N ILE A 34 -4.63 -8.84 -9.80
CA ILE A 34 -5.21 -8.66 -8.48
C ILE A 34 -6.56 -9.36 -8.34
N GLY A 35 -6.91 -9.73 -7.12
CA GLY A 35 -8.20 -10.35 -6.79
C GLY A 35 -8.13 -11.16 -5.50
N PRO A 36 -9.25 -11.73 -5.05
CA PRO A 36 -9.30 -12.53 -3.82
C PRO A 36 -8.38 -13.76 -3.87
N SER A 37 -8.09 -14.34 -2.71
CA SER A 37 -7.40 -15.63 -2.65
C SER A 37 -8.20 -16.69 -3.42
N GLY A 38 -7.50 -17.57 -4.15
CA GLY A 38 -8.15 -18.62 -4.95
C GLY A 38 -8.77 -18.17 -6.28
N CYS A 39 -8.71 -16.89 -6.68
CA CYS A 39 -9.32 -16.45 -7.95
C CYS A 39 -8.57 -16.86 -9.23
N GLY A 40 -7.42 -17.54 -9.12
CA GLY A 40 -6.66 -18.09 -10.24
C GLY A 40 -5.36 -17.36 -10.63
N LYS A 41 -4.95 -16.29 -9.92
CA LYS A 41 -3.72 -15.51 -10.20
C LYS A 41 -2.45 -16.36 -10.28
N THR A 42 -2.16 -17.10 -9.20
CA THR A 42 -1.01 -18.01 -9.13
C THR A 42 -1.13 -19.15 -10.15
N THR A 43 -2.35 -19.61 -10.46
CA THR A 43 -2.55 -20.60 -11.53
C THR A 43 -2.16 -20.03 -12.89
N LEU A 44 -2.55 -18.78 -13.18
CA LEU A 44 -2.18 -18.07 -14.40
C LEU A 44 -0.65 -17.92 -14.51
N MET A 45 0.02 -17.50 -13.43
CA MET A 45 1.50 -17.46 -13.37
C MET A 45 2.15 -18.81 -13.64
N LYS A 46 1.64 -19.89 -13.02
CA LYS A 46 2.13 -21.26 -13.23
C LYS A 46 1.95 -21.72 -14.68
N LEU A 47 0.92 -21.24 -15.38
CA LEU A 47 0.75 -21.51 -16.81
C LEU A 47 1.77 -20.75 -17.67
N ILE A 48 2.04 -19.46 -17.39
CA ILE A 48 3.07 -18.69 -18.11
C ILE A 48 4.43 -19.39 -17.99
N ASN A 49 4.80 -19.78 -16.77
CA ASN A 49 6.07 -20.46 -16.49
C ASN A 49 6.06 -21.96 -16.85
N ARG A 50 4.95 -22.46 -17.41
CA ARG A 50 4.71 -23.87 -17.74
C ARG A 50 5.08 -24.86 -16.63
N LEU A 51 4.79 -24.49 -15.39
CA LEU A 51 4.77 -25.41 -14.26
C LEU A 51 3.54 -26.31 -14.32
N ASN A 52 2.45 -25.80 -14.92
CA ASN A 52 1.25 -26.54 -15.26
C ASN A 52 0.91 -26.32 -16.74
N ASN A 53 0.18 -27.26 -17.33
CA ASN A 53 -0.39 -27.10 -18.67
C ASN A 53 -1.87 -26.65 -18.58
N PRO A 54 -2.35 -25.85 -19.55
CA PRO A 54 -3.77 -25.54 -19.66
C PRO A 54 -4.57 -26.81 -19.96
N SER A 55 -5.80 -26.89 -19.47
CA SER A 55 -6.73 -27.98 -19.79
C SER A 55 -7.36 -27.80 -21.17
N LYS A 56 -7.59 -26.54 -21.59
CA LYS A 56 -8.02 -26.12 -22.93
C LYS A 56 -7.42 -24.75 -23.26
N GLY A 57 -7.45 -24.39 -24.55
CA GLY A 57 -6.90 -23.13 -25.03
C GLY A 57 -5.38 -23.15 -25.16
N LYS A 58 -4.79 -21.98 -25.44
CA LYS A 58 -3.36 -21.83 -25.70
C LYS A 58 -2.76 -20.67 -24.92
N VAL A 59 -1.52 -20.86 -24.49
CA VAL A 59 -0.69 -19.77 -23.97
C VAL A 59 0.44 -19.55 -24.96
N LEU A 60 0.56 -18.33 -25.46
CA LEU A 60 1.57 -17.91 -26.42
C LEU A 60 2.57 -16.99 -25.73
N ILE A 61 3.85 -17.26 -25.90
CA ILE A 61 4.95 -16.40 -25.46
C ILE A 61 5.80 -16.08 -26.68
N ARG A 62 6.02 -14.78 -26.95
CA ARG A 62 6.70 -14.30 -28.17
C ARG A 62 6.07 -14.87 -29.45
N GLY A 63 4.73 -14.98 -29.46
CA GLY A 63 3.96 -15.53 -30.57
C GLY A 63 4.03 -17.05 -30.76
N LYS A 64 4.75 -17.79 -29.90
CA LYS A 64 4.89 -19.25 -29.96
C LYS A 64 4.08 -19.92 -28.85
N ASP A 65 3.39 -21.01 -29.19
CA ASP A 65 2.66 -21.83 -28.21
C ASP A 65 3.63 -22.52 -27.26
N ILE A 66 3.47 -22.29 -25.96
CA ILE A 66 4.35 -22.83 -24.92
C ILE A 66 4.36 -24.36 -24.90
N SER A 67 3.31 -25.03 -25.43
CA SER A 67 3.25 -26.49 -25.52
C SER A 67 4.31 -27.07 -26.46
N THR A 68 4.79 -26.27 -27.41
CA THR A 68 5.78 -26.66 -28.43
C THR A 68 7.24 -26.37 -28.03
N ILE A 69 7.44 -25.60 -26.96
CA ILE A 69 8.77 -25.21 -26.45
C ILE A 69 9.26 -26.30 -25.49
N ASP A 70 10.55 -26.37 -25.14
CA ASP A 70 10.97 -27.19 -23.98
C ASP A 70 10.62 -26.47 -22.66
N PRO A 71 10.02 -27.14 -21.65
CA PRO A 71 9.66 -26.47 -20.39
C PRO A 71 10.86 -25.97 -19.59
N VAL A 72 12.03 -26.60 -19.70
CA VAL A 72 13.25 -26.16 -18.99
C VAL A 72 13.84 -24.94 -19.68
N GLU A 73 13.91 -24.94 -21.02
CA GLU A 73 14.33 -23.79 -21.81
C GLU A 73 13.43 -22.58 -21.56
N LEU A 74 12.11 -22.77 -21.58
CA LEU A 74 11.17 -21.69 -21.33
C LEU A 74 11.39 -21.06 -19.95
N ARG A 75 11.50 -21.89 -18.90
CA ARG A 75 11.72 -21.43 -17.52
C ARG A 75 13.05 -20.71 -17.34
N ARG A 76 14.11 -21.10 -18.07
CA ARG A 76 15.39 -20.39 -18.03
C ARG A 76 15.34 -19.02 -18.71
N SER A 77 14.38 -18.81 -19.62
CA SER A 77 14.20 -17.54 -20.31
C SER A 77 13.29 -16.54 -19.57
N ILE A 78 12.65 -16.98 -18.48
CA ILE A 78 11.72 -16.17 -17.67
C ILE A 78 12.31 -15.98 -16.27
N GLY A 79 12.38 -14.74 -15.80
CA GLY A 79 12.70 -14.46 -14.40
C GLY A 79 11.49 -14.78 -13.54
N TYR A 80 11.62 -15.62 -12.52
CA TYR A 80 10.50 -15.95 -11.61
C TYR A 80 10.87 -15.75 -10.16
N VAL A 81 10.17 -14.82 -9.50
CA VAL A 81 10.19 -14.61 -8.06
C VAL A 81 8.92 -15.25 -7.50
N ILE A 82 9.12 -16.24 -6.64
CA ILE A 82 8.03 -16.96 -5.97
C ILE A 82 7.69 -16.26 -4.65
N GLN A 83 6.51 -16.52 -4.10
CA GLN A 83 6.01 -15.94 -2.84
C GLN A 83 6.99 -16.12 -1.66
N ASN A 84 7.71 -17.24 -1.62
CA ASN A 84 8.83 -17.41 -0.70
C ASN A 84 10.12 -16.90 -1.35
N ILE A 85 10.98 -16.19 -0.60
CA ILE A 85 12.26 -15.63 -1.09
C ILE A 85 13.06 -16.64 -1.93
N GLY A 86 12.98 -17.92 -1.55
CA GLY A 86 13.34 -19.03 -2.44
C GLY A 86 14.84 -19.13 -2.71
N LEU A 87 15.67 -18.48 -1.88
CA LEU A 87 17.12 -18.56 -1.94
C LEU A 87 17.61 -19.91 -1.45
N PHE A 88 18.72 -20.38 -2.02
CA PHE A 88 19.41 -21.57 -1.57
C PHE A 88 20.23 -21.23 -0.31
N PRO A 89 19.89 -21.79 0.87
CA PRO A 89 20.48 -21.37 2.14
C PRO A 89 21.95 -21.78 2.27
N HIS A 90 22.36 -22.82 1.53
CA HIS A 90 23.73 -23.36 1.50
C HIS A 90 24.60 -22.71 0.42
N MET A 91 24.11 -21.67 -0.25
CA MET A 91 24.85 -20.93 -1.27
C MET A 91 25.06 -19.49 -0.80
N THR A 92 26.19 -18.90 -1.18
CA THR A 92 26.41 -17.46 -0.97
C THR A 92 25.43 -16.64 -1.82
N ILE A 93 25.31 -15.34 -1.55
CA ILE A 93 24.49 -14.43 -2.35
C ILE A 93 24.93 -14.40 -3.80
N ALA A 94 26.24 -14.29 -4.06
CA ALA A 94 26.78 -14.35 -5.41
C ALA A 94 26.43 -15.67 -6.11
N ALA A 95 26.53 -16.80 -5.41
CA ALA A 95 26.17 -18.09 -5.95
C ALA A 95 24.66 -18.22 -6.24
N ASN A 96 23.81 -17.65 -5.37
CA ASN A 96 22.35 -17.59 -5.56
C ASN A 96 21.97 -16.81 -6.82
N VAL A 97 22.53 -15.62 -7.01
CA VAL A 97 22.26 -14.77 -8.19
C VAL A 97 22.80 -15.45 -9.47
N ALA A 98 23.95 -16.13 -9.37
CA ALA A 98 24.59 -16.80 -10.51
C ALA A 98 23.91 -18.10 -10.99
N VAL A 99 22.88 -18.62 -10.31
CA VAL A 99 22.29 -19.94 -10.62
C VAL A 99 21.84 -20.05 -12.08
N VAL A 100 21.02 -19.12 -12.56
CA VAL A 100 20.50 -19.20 -13.94
C VAL A 100 21.58 -18.91 -14.98
N PRO A 101 22.44 -17.87 -14.83
CA PRO A 101 23.59 -17.68 -15.74
C PRO A 101 24.50 -18.91 -15.88
N LYS A 102 24.75 -19.65 -14.78
CA LYS A 102 25.51 -20.92 -14.83
C LYS A 102 24.79 -22.00 -15.62
N LEU A 103 23.48 -22.14 -15.46
CA LEU A 103 22.66 -23.08 -16.23
C LEU A 103 22.57 -22.73 -17.72
N LEU A 104 22.81 -21.47 -18.06
CA LEU A 104 22.96 -20.96 -19.43
C LEU A 104 24.40 -21.02 -19.95
N HIS A 105 25.32 -21.62 -19.18
CA HIS A 105 26.73 -21.79 -19.53
C HIS A 105 27.46 -20.48 -19.84
N TRP A 106 27.10 -19.38 -19.16
CA TRP A 106 27.85 -18.13 -19.27
C TRP A 106 29.26 -18.30 -18.70
N ASP A 107 30.23 -17.56 -19.24
CA ASP A 107 31.58 -17.54 -18.73
C ASP A 107 31.64 -16.90 -17.33
N LYS A 108 32.63 -17.32 -16.54
CA LYS A 108 32.75 -16.89 -15.14
C LYS A 108 32.89 -15.37 -15.00
N ALA A 109 33.66 -14.72 -15.88
CA ALA A 109 33.92 -13.28 -15.79
C ALA A 109 32.62 -12.47 -16.02
N ARG A 110 31.83 -12.87 -17.02
CA ARG A 110 30.50 -12.31 -17.29
C ARG A 110 29.55 -12.50 -16.12
N ILE A 111 29.55 -13.69 -15.50
CA ILE A 111 28.71 -13.96 -14.32
C ILE A 111 29.12 -13.05 -13.16
N ASP A 112 30.43 -12.97 -12.86
CA ASP A 112 30.92 -12.19 -11.73
C ASP A 112 30.58 -10.70 -11.87
N SER A 113 30.78 -10.13 -13.07
CA SER A 113 30.41 -8.76 -13.39
C SER A 113 28.90 -8.51 -13.32
N ARG A 114 28.07 -9.45 -13.81
CA ARG A 114 26.61 -9.33 -13.74
C ARG A 114 26.10 -9.38 -12.30
N VAL A 115 26.71 -10.18 -11.44
CA VAL A 115 26.37 -10.25 -10.02
C VAL A 115 26.68 -8.91 -9.33
N ASP A 116 27.82 -8.28 -9.63
CA ASP A 116 28.19 -6.97 -9.06
C ASP A 116 27.21 -5.87 -9.49
N GLU A 117 26.94 -5.80 -10.79
CA GLU A 117 25.98 -4.86 -11.38
C GLU A 117 24.62 -4.95 -10.67
N LEU A 118 24.11 -6.17 -10.51
CA LEU A 118 22.80 -6.40 -9.92
C LEU A 118 22.75 -6.11 -8.42
N LEU A 119 23.82 -6.38 -7.68
CA LEU A 119 23.91 -6.03 -6.27
C LEU A 119 23.92 -4.51 -6.07
N GLN A 120 24.69 -3.78 -6.88
CA GLN A 120 24.70 -2.31 -6.88
C GLN A 120 23.32 -1.73 -7.22
N LEU A 121 22.63 -2.34 -8.19
CA LEU A 121 21.31 -1.91 -8.64
C LEU A 121 20.25 -1.92 -7.52
N VAL A 122 20.38 -2.81 -6.53
CA VAL A 122 19.50 -2.86 -5.35
C VAL A 122 20.13 -2.26 -4.09
N ASN A 123 21.15 -1.42 -4.26
CA ASN A 123 21.89 -0.73 -3.20
C ASN A 123 22.51 -1.69 -2.16
N LEU A 124 23.04 -2.83 -2.61
CA LEU A 124 23.79 -3.77 -1.80
C LEU A 124 25.24 -3.81 -2.27
N GLU A 125 26.16 -3.30 -1.47
CA GLU A 125 27.59 -3.25 -1.80
C GLU A 125 28.18 -4.65 -2.09
N PRO A 126 28.67 -4.94 -3.31
CA PRO A 126 29.12 -6.28 -3.65
C PRO A 126 30.24 -6.79 -2.75
N GLU A 127 31.19 -5.93 -2.36
CA GLU A 127 32.28 -6.27 -1.44
C GLU A 127 31.79 -6.81 -0.09
N THR A 128 30.63 -6.32 0.37
CA THR A 128 30.05 -6.68 1.66
C THR A 128 29.13 -7.90 1.55
N TYR A 129 28.33 -7.99 0.48
CA TYR A 129 27.21 -8.91 0.40
C TYR A 129 27.49 -10.17 -0.41
N ARG A 130 28.43 -10.18 -1.36
CA ARG A 130 28.67 -11.33 -2.28
C ARG A 130 28.88 -12.65 -1.57
N ASN A 131 29.67 -12.63 -0.50
CA ASN A 131 30.12 -13.83 0.21
C ASN A 131 29.23 -14.21 1.40
N ARG A 132 28.22 -13.40 1.71
CA ARG A 132 27.25 -13.72 2.75
C ARG A 132 26.32 -14.84 2.31
N TYR A 133 25.70 -15.48 3.29
CA TYR A 133 24.63 -16.45 3.13
C TYR A 133 23.27 -15.80 3.41
N PRO A 134 22.16 -16.34 2.88
CA PRO A 134 20.82 -15.79 3.11
C PRO A 134 20.47 -15.56 4.58
N ALA A 135 20.94 -16.43 5.48
CA ALA A 135 20.70 -16.31 6.92
C ALA A 135 21.36 -15.08 7.57
N GLU A 136 22.32 -14.44 6.89
CA GLU A 136 23.05 -13.24 7.36
C GLU A 136 22.42 -11.93 6.85
N LEU A 137 21.23 -12.01 6.23
CA LEU A 137 20.50 -10.90 5.64
C LEU A 137 19.14 -10.69 6.34
N SER A 138 18.70 -9.43 6.40
CA SER A 138 17.32 -9.11 6.79
C SER A 138 16.30 -9.63 5.75
N GLY A 139 15.03 -9.77 6.14
CA GLY A 139 13.97 -10.22 5.21
C GLY A 139 13.88 -9.36 3.94
N GLY A 140 13.91 -8.03 4.09
CA GLY A 140 13.92 -7.10 2.94
C GLY A 140 15.14 -7.26 2.04
N GLN A 141 16.34 -7.49 2.61
CA GLN A 141 17.55 -7.76 1.83
C GLN A 141 17.43 -9.08 1.07
N GLN A 142 16.95 -10.14 1.71
CA GLN A 142 16.74 -11.42 1.04
C GLN A 142 15.74 -11.27 -0.13
N GLN A 143 14.66 -10.49 0.04
CA GLN A 143 13.69 -10.20 -1.02
C GLN A 143 14.35 -9.55 -2.24
N ARG A 144 15.21 -8.55 -2.02
CA ARG A 144 15.99 -7.88 -3.07
C ARG A 144 16.88 -8.88 -3.80
N ILE A 145 17.55 -9.78 -3.08
CA ILE A 145 18.34 -10.86 -3.71
C ILE A 145 17.45 -11.78 -4.55
N GLY A 146 16.25 -12.11 -4.09
CA GLY A 146 15.26 -12.88 -4.84
C GLY A 146 14.90 -12.23 -6.18
N ILE A 147 14.64 -10.92 -6.17
CA ILE A 147 14.33 -10.12 -7.36
C ILE A 147 15.51 -10.10 -8.34
N ILE A 148 16.72 -9.74 -7.89
CA ILE A 148 17.86 -9.65 -8.81
C ILE A 148 18.31 -11.01 -9.34
N ARG A 149 18.09 -12.10 -8.58
CA ARG A 149 18.31 -13.46 -9.09
C ARG A 149 17.41 -13.75 -10.30
N ALA A 150 16.15 -13.30 -10.27
CA ALA A 150 15.27 -13.42 -11.43
C ALA A 150 15.75 -12.58 -12.62
N LEU A 151 16.42 -11.45 -12.37
CA LEU A 151 17.02 -10.56 -13.38
C LEU A 151 18.40 -11.01 -13.90
N ALA A 152 19.03 -12.00 -13.25
CA ALA A 152 20.41 -12.40 -13.49
C ALA A 152 20.69 -12.79 -14.94
N ALA A 153 19.76 -13.54 -15.55
CA ALA A 153 19.87 -14.00 -16.92
C ALA A 153 19.43 -12.96 -17.98
N ASN A 154 19.10 -11.74 -17.56
CA ASN A 154 18.51 -10.69 -18.40
C ASN A 154 17.27 -11.18 -19.17
N PRO A 155 16.24 -11.70 -18.48
CA PRO A 155 15.03 -12.16 -19.14
C PRO A 155 14.24 -10.98 -19.73
N ASP A 156 13.45 -11.21 -20.76
CA ASP A 156 12.48 -10.22 -21.28
C ASP A 156 11.15 -10.23 -20.52
N ILE A 157 10.88 -11.30 -19.75
CA ILE A 157 9.69 -11.49 -18.94
C ILE A 157 10.09 -11.78 -17.49
N ILE A 158 9.50 -11.02 -16.56
CA ILE A 158 9.59 -11.26 -15.12
C ILE A 158 8.20 -11.59 -14.58
N LEU A 159 8.17 -12.61 -13.74
CA LEU A 159 7.02 -13.08 -13.00
C LEU A 159 7.28 -12.83 -11.52
N LEU A 160 6.45 -12.03 -10.86
CA LEU A 160 6.57 -11.66 -9.44
C LEU A 160 5.31 -12.11 -8.69
N ASP A 161 5.41 -13.14 -7.86
CA ASP A 161 4.27 -13.72 -7.11
C ASP A 161 4.29 -13.23 -5.65
N GLU A 162 3.45 -12.25 -5.32
CA GLU A 162 3.35 -11.61 -3.98
C GLU A 162 4.70 -11.24 -3.34
N PRO A 163 5.57 -10.49 -4.05
CA PRO A 163 6.93 -10.20 -3.58
C PRO A 163 6.99 -9.23 -2.39
N PHE A 164 5.87 -8.80 -1.83
CA PHE A 164 5.79 -7.84 -0.72
C PHE A 164 5.17 -8.40 0.56
N SER A 165 4.57 -9.60 0.47
CA SER A 165 3.72 -10.18 1.52
C SER A 165 4.40 -10.34 2.89
N ALA A 166 5.71 -10.59 2.92
CA ALA A 166 6.46 -10.84 4.15
C ALA A 166 7.26 -9.63 4.68
N LEU A 167 7.00 -8.42 4.16
CA LEU A 167 7.78 -7.22 4.50
C LEU A 167 7.02 -6.26 5.42
N ASP A 168 7.78 -5.61 6.31
CA ASP A 168 7.30 -4.46 7.08
C ASP A 168 6.97 -3.27 6.17
N PRO A 169 6.10 -2.33 6.59
CA PRO A 169 5.62 -1.25 5.74
C PRO A 169 6.73 -0.39 5.11
N ILE A 170 7.80 -0.08 5.85
CA ILE A 170 8.89 0.78 5.38
C ILE A 170 9.70 0.04 4.30
N SER A 171 10.09 -1.21 4.58
CA SER A 171 10.81 -2.04 3.60
C SER A 171 9.98 -2.30 2.34
N ARG A 172 8.66 -2.48 2.50
CA ARG A 172 7.72 -2.67 1.40
C ARG A 172 7.67 -1.45 0.48
N GLU A 173 7.48 -0.26 1.05
CA GLU A 173 7.45 0.98 0.28
C GLU A 173 8.74 1.18 -0.51
N GLN A 174 9.89 0.96 0.12
CA GLN A 174 11.16 1.13 -0.57
C GLN A 174 11.38 0.11 -1.69
N LEU A 175 10.94 -1.14 -1.50
CA LEU A 175 11.03 -2.15 -2.56
C LEU A 175 10.09 -1.87 -3.74
N GLN A 176 8.93 -1.26 -3.49
CA GLN A 176 8.04 -0.78 -4.56
C GLN A 176 8.72 0.31 -5.40
N GLU A 177 9.34 1.28 -4.76
CA GLU A 177 10.10 2.35 -5.45
C GLU A 177 11.26 1.78 -6.26
N ASP A 178 12.03 0.86 -5.68
CA ASP A 178 13.11 0.14 -6.36
C ASP A 178 12.57 -0.58 -7.60
N LEU A 179 11.42 -1.29 -7.52
CA LEU A 179 10.82 -1.98 -8.66
C LEU A 179 10.33 -1.04 -9.76
N VAL A 180 9.71 0.09 -9.41
CA VAL A 180 9.28 1.10 -10.39
C VAL A 180 10.50 1.66 -11.12
N ARG A 181 11.57 1.99 -10.39
CA ARG A 181 12.82 2.47 -10.97
C ARG A 181 13.46 1.41 -11.88
N LEU A 182 13.59 0.18 -11.40
CA LEU A 182 14.09 -0.95 -12.17
C LEU A 182 13.33 -1.14 -13.48
N GLN A 183 12.00 -1.05 -13.42
CA GLN A 183 11.16 -1.19 -14.60
C GLN A 183 11.35 -0.04 -15.59
N GLN A 184 11.57 1.19 -15.10
CA GLN A 184 11.88 2.33 -15.95
C GLN A 184 13.23 2.19 -16.66
N GLU A 185 14.24 1.64 -15.98
CA GLU A 185 15.58 1.44 -16.51
C GLU A 185 15.67 0.23 -17.47
N LEU A 186 15.02 -0.90 -17.14
CA LEU A 186 15.17 -2.17 -17.86
C LEU A 186 14.07 -2.43 -18.90
N LYS A 187 12.89 -1.82 -18.76
CA LYS A 187 11.73 -1.98 -19.67
C LYS A 187 11.38 -3.45 -19.97
N GLN A 188 11.49 -4.32 -18.96
CA GLN A 188 11.11 -5.73 -19.10
C GLN A 188 9.60 -5.91 -19.02
N THR A 189 9.06 -7.01 -19.50
CA THR A 189 7.62 -7.32 -19.35
C THR A 189 7.41 -7.91 -17.96
N ILE A 190 6.70 -7.21 -17.07
CA ILE A 190 6.49 -7.67 -15.69
C ILE A 190 5.04 -8.09 -15.50
N VAL A 191 4.84 -9.32 -15.03
CA VAL A 191 3.56 -9.80 -14.50
C VAL A 191 3.70 -9.91 -12.99
N PHE A 192 2.99 -9.06 -12.27
CA PHE A 192 3.05 -8.91 -10.83
C PHE A 192 1.74 -9.39 -10.20
N VAL A 193 1.79 -10.22 -9.17
CA VAL A 193 0.61 -10.68 -8.43
C VAL A 193 0.60 -10.06 -7.04
N THR A 194 -0.53 -9.51 -6.66
CA THR A 194 -0.83 -9.09 -5.29
C THR A 194 -2.30 -9.26 -4.97
N HIS A 195 -2.63 -9.14 -3.69
CA HIS A 195 -3.99 -9.00 -3.19
C HIS A 195 -4.32 -7.55 -2.78
N ASP A 196 -3.33 -6.65 -2.76
CA ASP A 196 -3.45 -5.28 -2.31
C ASP A 196 -3.65 -4.31 -3.49
N MET A 197 -4.76 -3.55 -3.46
CA MET A 197 -5.10 -2.61 -4.52
C MET A 197 -4.21 -1.37 -4.52
N ASP A 198 -3.76 -0.90 -3.35
CA ASP A 198 -2.93 0.29 -3.26
C ASP A 198 -1.54 0.01 -3.85
N GLU A 199 -1.03 -1.22 -3.69
CA GLU A 199 0.17 -1.68 -4.39
C GLU A 199 -0.03 -1.63 -5.92
N ALA A 200 -1.16 -2.15 -6.40
CA ALA A 200 -1.47 -2.16 -7.83
C ALA A 200 -1.57 -0.75 -8.41
N LEU A 201 -2.23 0.17 -7.70
CA LEU A 201 -2.38 1.56 -8.11
C LEU A 201 -1.03 2.30 -8.15
N LYS A 202 -0.10 1.96 -7.24
CA LYS A 202 1.21 2.61 -7.14
C LYS A 202 2.18 2.18 -8.25
N ILE A 203 2.17 0.90 -8.65
CA ILE A 203 3.21 0.34 -9.52
C ILE A 203 2.75 -0.01 -10.95
N ALA A 204 1.45 -0.25 -11.17
CA ALA A 204 1.00 -0.86 -12.42
C ALA A 204 0.87 0.15 -13.57
N ASP A 205 1.30 -0.25 -14.76
CA ASP A 205 0.85 0.35 -16.02
C ASP A 205 -0.57 -0.13 -16.37
N THR A 206 -0.83 -1.42 -16.13
CA THR A 206 -2.11 -2.08 -16.39
C THR A 206 -2.50 -2.96 -15.20
N ILE A 207 -3.74 -2.85 -14.73
CA ILE A 207 -4.34 -3.71 -13.72
C ILE A 207 -5.27 -4.71 -14.40
N VAL A 208 -5.23 -5.97 -13.95
CA VAL A 208 -6.14 -7.05 -14.32
C VAL A 208 -6.77 -7.59 -13.04
N LEU A 209 -8.05 -7.31 -12.84
CA LEU A 209 -8.82 -7.81 -11.72
C LEU A 209 -9.44 -9.17 -12.08
N MET A 210 -9.21 -10.17 -11.24
CA MET A 210 -9.69 -11.54 -11.41
C MET A 210 -10.62 -11.97 -10.28
N LYS A 211 -11.66 -12.73 -10.62
CA LYS A 211 -12.60 -13.34 -9.67
C LYS A 211 -13.05 -14.70 -10.19
N ASP A 212 -13.09 -15.71 -9.32
CA ASP A 212 -13.65 -17.03 -9.61
C ASP A 212 -13.14 -17.68 -10.92
N GLY A 213 -11.86 -17.44 -11.24
CA GLY A 213 -11.20 -17.96 -12.43
C GLY A 213 -11.44 -17.17 -13.72
N GLU A 214 -12.02 -15.96 -13.65
CA GLU A 214 -12.34 -15.10 -14.79
C GLU A 214 -11.67 -13.73 -14.65
N VAL A 215 -11.39 -13.07 -15.79
CA VAL A 215 -10.99 -11.65 -15.80
C VAL A 215 -12.24 -10.81 -15.72
N VAL A 216 -12.37 -10.04 -14.64
CA VAL A 216 -13.53 -9.17 -14.40
C VAL A 216 -13.34 -7.83 -15.10
N GLN A 217 -12.14 -7.25 -14.97
CA GLN A 217 -11.82 -5.98 -15.61
C GLN A 217 -10.32 -5.87 -15.86
N LYS A 218 -9.97 -5.21 -16.96
CA LYS A 218 -8.59 -4.86 -17.31
C LYS A 218 -8.53 -3.40 -17.74
N GLY A 219 -7.52 -2.67 -17.29
CA GLY A 219 -7.31 -1.29 -17.71
C GLY A 219 -6.15 -0.62 -16.98
N ARG A 220 -5.86 0.63 -17.33
CA ARG A 220 -4.96 1.47 -16.55
C ARG A 220 -5.56 1.76 -15.16
N PRO A 221 -4.73 2.02 -14.13
CA PRO A 221 -5.21 2.39 -12.79
C PRO A 221 -6.33 3.43 -12.81
N GLU A 222 -6.13 4.54 -13.53
CA GLU A 222 -7.11 5.62 -13.66
C GLU A 222 -8.47 5.16 -14.22
N HIS A 223 -8.45 4.24 -15.18
CA HIS A 223 -9.68 3.72 -15.80
C HIS A 223 -10.42 2.76 -14.86
N ILE A 224 -9.68 1.93 -14.11
CA ILE A 224 -10.26 1.05 -13.09
C ILE A 224 -10.95 1.88 -12.00
N LEU A 225 -10.32 2.98 -11.57
CA LEU A 225 -10.87 3.87 -10.55
C LEU A 225 -12.10 4.66 -11.04
N ARG A 226 -12.04 5.26 -12.23
CA ARG A 226 -13.14 6.09 -12.76
C ARG A 226 -14.31 5.28 -13.32
N HIS A 227 -14.05 4.11 -13.87
CA HIS A 227 -15.02 3.31 -14.62
C HIS A 227 -14.97 1.83 -14.23
N PRO A 228 -15.25 1.48 -12.97
CA PRO A 228 -15.28 0.08 -12.53
C PRO A 228 -16.43 -0.67 -13.18
N ALA A 229 -16.15 -1.89 -13.64
CA ALA A 229 -17.05 -2.63 -14.53
C ALA A 229 -18.30 -3.19 -13.83
N ASN A 230 -18.25 -3.46 -12.53
CA ASN A 230 -19.37 -4.00 -11.75
C ASN A 230 -19.17 -3.80 -10.24
N GLU A 231 -20.21 -4.08 -9.45
CA GLU A 231 -20.21 -3.95 -7.98
C GLU A 231 -19.07 -4.70 -7.29
N PHE A 232 -18.57 -5.80 -7.86
CA PHE A 232 -17.40 -6.46 -7.29
C PHE A 232 -16.12 -5.65 -7.50
N VAL A 233 -15.90 -5.08 -8.69
CA VAL A 233 -14.75 -4.18 -8.90
C VAL A 233 -14.88 -2.99 -7.95
N LYS A 234 -16.08 -2.42 -7.85
CA LYS A 234 -16.41 -1.34 -6.93
C LYS A 234 -16.04 -1.68 -5.49
N SER A 235 -16.51 -2.82 -4.96
CA SER A 235 -16.25 -3.24 -3.59
C SER A 235 -14.80 -3.67 -3.34
N PHE A 236 -14.15 -4.26 -4.35
CA PHE A 236 -12.76 -4.70 -4.26
C PHE A 236 -11.78 -3.51 -4.31
N ILE A 237 -12.09 -2.49 -5.11
CA ILE A 237 -11.42 -1.20 -4.97
C ILE A 237 -11.83 -0.60 -3.61
N GLY A 238 -13.08 -0.78 -3.16
CA GLY A 238 -13.63 -0.33 -1.89
C GLY A 238 -15.02 0.26 -2.07
N GLU A 239 -16.05 -0.29 -1.41
CA GLU A 239 -17.47 -0.07 -1.73
C GLU A 239 -18.00 1.37 -1.53
N LYS A 240 -17.24 2.26 -0.87
CA LYS A 240 -17.58 3.71 -0.83
C LYS A 240 -17.04 4.52 -2.02
N ARG A 241 -16.27 3.92 -2.93
CA ARG A 241 -15.65 4.65 -4.05
C ARG A 241 -16.62 5.05 -5.17
N LEU A 242 -17.92 4.71 -5.11
CA LEU A 242 -18.85 4.81 -6.26
C LEU A 242 -20.25 5.37 -6.05
N GLN A 243 -20.53 5.95 -4.88
CA GLN A 243 -21.76 6.71 -4.68
C GLN A 243 -21.44 8.19 -4.60
N THR A 244 -21.29 8.87 -5.75
CA THR A 244 -21.36 10.34 -5.79
C THR A 244 -21.73 10.91 -7.15
N GLU A 245 -22.50 10.18 -7.97
CA GLU A 245 -23.26 10.77 -9.08
C GLU A 245 -24.73 11.07 -8.67
N ALA A 246 -24.97 11.44 -7.42
CA ALA A 246 -26.22 12.08 -7.02
C ALA A 246 -25.95 13.57 -6.76
N PRO A 247 -26.35 14.48 -7.66
CA PRO A 247 -26.22 15.92 -7.43
C PRO A 247 -27.30 16.35 -6.43
N GLY A 248 -26.93 16.75 -5.21
CA GLY A 248 -27.93 17.30 -4.28
C GLY A 248 -27.50 17.69 -2.87
N GLU A 249 -26.60 16.97 -2.20
CA GLU A 249 -26.27 17.29 -0.80
C GLU A 249 -24.97 18.09 -0.71
N SER A 250 -25.11 19.37 -0.36
CA SER A 250 -23.98 20.25 -0.06
C SER A 250 -23.36 19.83 1.27
N ILE A 251 -22.25 19.08 1.22
CA ILE A 251 -21.37 18.79 2.37
C ILE A 251 -21.07 20.09 3.13
N SER A 252 -21.20 20.08 4.45
CA SER A 252 -20.89 21.24 5.29
C SER A 252 -19.47 21.18 5.88
N VAL A 253 -19.00 22.31 6.42
CA VAL A 253 -17.72 22.39 7.14
C VAL A 253 -17.66 21.51 8.40
N ASP A 254 -18.81 21.08 8.94
CA ASP A 254 -18.86 20.24 10.14
C ASP A 254 -18.31 18.83 9.88
N GLU A 255 -18.47 18.32 8.66
CA GLU A 255 -18.04 16.97 8.29
C GLU A 255 -16.51 16.85 8.15
N VAL A 256 -15.81 17.98 8.01
CA VAL A 256 -14.35 18.04 7.84
C VAL A 256 -13.62 18.63 9.05
N LEU A 257 -14.36 18.86 10.13
CA LEU A 257 -13.91 19.60 11.29
C LEU A 257 -12.90 18.78 12.11
N THR A 258 -11.77 19.40 12.46
CA THR A 258 -10.85 18.85 13.46
C THR A 258 -11.15 19.46 14.82
N GLU A 259 -11.82 18.69 15.69
CA GLU A 259 -12.21 19.13 17.04
C GLU A 259 -11.02 19.20 18.03
N ASN A 260 -9.93 18.49 17.73
CA ASN A 260 -8.75 18.37 18.60
C ASN A 260 -7.74 19.53 18.48
N ALA A 261 -8.20 20.72 18.07
CA ALA A 261 -7.34 21.90 18.03
C ALA A 261 -6.83 22.24 19.43
N VAL A 262 -5.53 22.55 19.55
CA VAL A 262 -4.91 22.84 20.85
C VAL A 262 -5.26 24.27 21.27
N ILE A 263 -6.15 24.38 22.27
CA ILE A 263 -6.59 25.67 22.81
C ILE A 263 -5.70 26.14 23.98
N ALA A 264 -5.56 27.46 24.10
CA ALA A 264 -4.91 28.12 25.23
C ALA A 264 -5.70 29.40 25.63
N TYR A 265 -5.47 29.86 26.86
CA TYR A 265 -6.07 31.09 27.38
C TYR A 265 -5.12 32.27 27.20
N PRO A 266 -5.64 33.49 27.02
CA PRO A 266 -4.83 34.69 26.78
C PRO A 266 -3.87 35.00 27.92
N THR A 267 -4.19 34.61 29.16
CA THR A 267 -3.37 34.87 30.36
C THR A 267 -2.16 33.94 30.52
N ARG A 268 -1.98 32.95 29.64
CA ARG A 268 -0.87 31.99 29.74
C ARG A 268 0.44 32.64 29.26
N GLY A 269 1.53 32.42 29.99
CA GLY A 269 2.85 32.94 29.65
C GLY A 269 3.57 32.16 28.53
N MET A 270 4.63 32.75 27.98
CA MET A 270 5.34 32.21 26.80
C MET A 270 5.98 30.83 27.06
N ALA A 271 6.64 30.63 28.20
CA ALA A 271 7.29 29.36 28.52
C ALA A 271 6.27 28.20 28.64
N GLU A 272 5.11 28.46 29.23
CA GLU A 272 4.01 27.49 29.27
C GLU A 272 3.44 27.20 27.87
N ALA A 273 3.32 28.24 27.03
CA ALA A 273 2.86 28.10 25.66
C ALA A 273 3.79 27.19 24.84
N ILE A 274 5.12 27.39 24.93
CA ILE A 274 6.11 26.54 24.25
C ILE A 274 6.02 25.10 24.75
N LYS A 275 5.96 24.90 26.07
CA LYS A 275 5.84 23.55 26.65
C LYS A 275 4.53 22.86 26.22
N LEU A 276 3.45 23.61 26.06
CA LEU A 276 2.18 23.08 25.55
C LEU A 276 2.28 22.72 24.07
N MET A 277 2.87 23.59 23.25
CA MET A 277 3.13 23.36 21.83
C MET A 277 3.99 22.11 21.62
N GLU A 278 5.09 21.98 22.37
CA GLU A 278 5.98 20.81 22.37
C GLU A 278 5.22 19.53 22.78
N LYS A 279 4.53 19.55 23.93
CA LYS A 279 3.79 18.39 24.45
C LYS A 279 2.70 17.91 23.49
N ARG A 280 2.04 18.84 22.79
CA ARG A 280 0.96 18.53 21.84
C ARG A 280 1.44 18.41 20.39
N ARG A 281 2.73 18.65 20.13
CA ARG A 281 3.36 18.62 18.80
C ARG A 281 2.66 19.53 17.79
N VAL A 282 2.38 20.77 18.18
CA VAL A 282 1.77 21.80 17.33
C VAL A 282 2.67 23.03 17.23
N ASP A 283 2.60 23.74 16.12
CA ASP A 283 3.36 24.98 15.87
C ASP A 283 2.57 26.26 16.21
N SER A 284 1.29 26.11 16.56
CA SER A 284 0.35 27.20 16.81
C SER A 284 -0.69 26.81 17.85
N LEU A 285 -1.17 27.80 18.60
CA LEU A 285 -2.21 27.67 19.62
C LEU A 285 -3.42 28.52 19.24
N ILE A 286 -4.61 27.97 19.44
CA ILE A 286 -5.87 28.71 19.30
C ILE A 286 -6.20 29.36 20.64
N ILE A 287 -6.38 30.68 20.64
CA ILE A 287 -6.64 31.46 21.85
C ILE A 287 -8.14 31.66 22.01
N VAL A 288 -8.67 31.20 23.14
CA VAL A 288 -10.08 31.33 23.50
C VAL A 288 -10.22 31.92 24.90
N ASP A 289 -11.38 32.52 25.18
CA ASP A 289 -11.73 32.94 26.54
C ASP A 289 -12.27 31.76 27.39
N ARG A 290 -12.66 32.03 28.63
CA ARG A 290 -13.23 31.02 29.54
C ARG A 290 -14.58 30.45 29.08
N ASN A 291 -15.29 31.16 28.21
CA ASN A 291 -16.57 30.73 27.61
C ASN A 291 -16.38 30.00 26.27
N ARG A 292 -15.12 29.73 25.87
CA ARG A 292 -14.70 29.20 24.57
C ARG A 292 -15.01 30.12 23.39
N VAL A 293 -15.17 31.42 23.62
CA VAL A 293 -15.25 32.42 22.54
C VAL A 293 -13.87 32.54 21.90
N LEU A 294 -13.83 32.50 20.57
CA LEU A 294 -12.60 32.61 19.79
C LEU A 294 -12.03 34.03 19.88
N LEU A 295 -10.78 34.17 20.35
CA LEU A 295 -10.08 35.45 20.43
C LEU A 295 -9.03 35.62 19.32
N GLY A 296 -8.34 34.53 18.96
CA GLY A 296 -7.27 34.59 17.98
C GLY A 296 -6.39 33.33 17.95
N TYR A 297 -5.17 33.48 17.44
CA TYR A 297 -4.16 32.43 17.45
C TYR A 297 -2.76 33.01 17.75
N ALA A 298 -1.85 32.16 18.21
CA ALA A 298 -0.44 32.49 18.39
C ALA A 298 0.45 31.38 17.84
N THR A 299 1.35 31.70 16.92
CA THR A 299 2.35 30.79 16.36
C THR A 299 3.60 30.74 17.23
N ILE A 300 4.41 29.69 17.05
CA ILE A 300 5.70 29.55 17.73
C ILE A 300 6.61 30.77 17.51
N PHE A 301 6.61 31.36 16.31
CA PHE A 301 7.41 32.55 16.02
C PHE A 301 6.96 33.77 16.84
N GLN A 302 5.65 33.99 16.96
CA GLN A 302 5.11 35.09 17.77
C GLN A 302 5.43 34.92 19.26
N VAL A 303 5.40 33.68 19.75
CA VAL A 303 5.75 33.34 21.13
C VAL A 303 7.25 33.52 21.38
N LEU A 304 8.10 33.15 20.42
CA LEU A 304 9.55 33.29 20.51
C LEU A 304 9.99 34.77 20.49
N ASP A 305 9.33 35.61 19.71
CA ASP A 305 9.64 37.05 19.62
C ASP A 305 9.59 37.76 20.99
N ARG A 306 8.70 37.30 21.88
CA ARG A 306 8.55 37.87 23.24
C ARG A 306 8.95 36.90 24.36
N TYR A 307 9.69 35.84 24.06
CA TYR A 307 10.03 34.81 25.04
C TYR A 307 10.82 35.35 26.25
N ARG A 308 11.61 36.41 26.05
CA ARG A 308 12.44 37.03 27.10
C ARG A 308 11.66 37.97 28.04
N GLU A 309 10.41 38.27 27.73
CA GLU A 309 9.57 39.17 28.54
C GLU A 309 8.83 38.35 29.61
N GLU A 310 9.28 38.40 30.87
CA GLU A 310 8.76 37.55 31.96
C GLU A 310 7.25 37.74 32.24
N ASN A 311 6.72 38.94 31.98
CA ASN A 311 5.31 39.27 32.20
C ASN A 311 4.46 39.18 30.92
N ALA A 312 5.05 38.86 29.76
CA ALA A 312 4.29 38.77 28.52
C ALA A 312 3.44 37.50 28.50
N THR A 313 2.23 37.66 28.00
CA THR A 313 1.20 36.61 27.92
C THR A 313 0.76 36.40 26.48
N LEU A 314 0.05 35.30 26.21
CA LEU A 314 -0.49 35.02 24.88
C LEU A 314 -1.39 36.15 24.36
N ALA A 315 -2.03 36.93 25.24
CA ALA A 315 -2.80 38.13 24.87
C ALA A 315 -1.96 39.17 24.13
N ASP A 316 -0.66 39.28 24.45
CA ASP A 316 0.24 40.32 23.93
C ASP A 316 0.81 39.98 22.54
N VAL A 317 0.74 38.69 22.16
CA VAL A 317 1.33 38.18 20.91
C VAL A 317 0.30 37.59 19.95
N MET A 318 -0.92 37.29 20.42
CA MET A 318 -1.96 36.70 19.59
C MET A 318 -2.37 37.63 18.45
N LYS A 319 -2.78 37.02 17.33
CA LYS A 319 -3.42 37.71 16.22
C LYS A 319 -4.88 37.27 16.10
N PRO A 320 -5.79 38.19 15.75
CA PRO A 320 -7.17 37.82 15.47
C PRO A 320 -7.25 36.95 14.22
N PHE A 321 -8.30 36.13 14.14
CA PHE A 321 -8.64 35.47 12.89
C PHE A 321 -9.35 36.45 11.96
N GLU A 322 -8.79 36.66 10.76
CA GLU A 322 -9.41 37.53 9.77
C GLU A 322 -10.68 36.90 9.16
N HIS A 323 -10.73 35.57 9.12
CA HIS A 323 -11.84 34.83 8.53
C HIS A 323 -12.22 33.68 9.47
N VAL A 324 -13.52 33.57 9.73
CA VAL A 324 -14.14 32.54 10.57
C VAL A 324 -15.39 32.08 9.83
N VAL A 325 -15.69 30.78 9.87
CA VAL A 325 -16.92 30.22 9.28
C VAL A 325 -17.83 29.68 10.37
N GLU A 326 -19.13 29.78 10.16
CA GLU A 326 -20.12 29.17 11.06
C GLU A 326 -20.33 27.69 10.72
N SER A 327 -20.64 26.91 11.75
CA SER A 327 -21.18 25.55 11.62
C SER A 327 -22.38 25.55 10.65
N GLY A 328 -22.44 24.57 9.76
CA GLY A 328 -23.42 24.49 8.68
C GLY A 328 -23.03 25.20 7.38
N THR A 329 -21.93 25.97 7.35
CA THR A 329 -21.45 26.59 6.10
C THR A 329 -21.12 25.52 5.04
N PRO A 330 -21.52 25.69 3.77
CA PRO A 330 -21.11 24.79 2.69
C PRO A 330 -19.59 24.66 2.58
N LEU A 331 -19.10 23.43 2.45
CA LEU A 331 -17.67 23.12 2.39
C LEU A 331 -16.97 23.88 1.26
N MET A 332 -17.60 23.93 0.07
CA MET A 332 -17.05 24.64 -1.08
C MET A 332 -16.85 26.14 -0.82
N THR A 333 -17.75 26.77 -0.08
CA THR A 333 -17.61 28.19 0.30
C THR A 333 -16.37 28.39 1.16
N ALA A 334 -16.15 27.52 2.15
CA ALA A 334 -14.97 27.59 3.00
C ALA A 334 -13.67 27.28 2.24
N ILE A 335 -13.69 26.32 1.30
CA ILE A 335 -12.54 26.03 0.42
C ILE A 335 -12.19 27.24 -0.44
N THR A 336 -13.17 27.92 -1.05
CA THR A 336 -12.94 29.12 -1.85
C THR A 336 -12.28 30.22 -1.01
N ILE A 337 -12.78 30.48 0.20
CA ILE A 337 -12.19 31.45 1.12
C ILE A 337 -10.73 31.09 1.44
N MET A 338 -10.47 29.81 1.77
CA MET A 338 -9.11 29.35 2.07
C MET A 338 -8.16 29.51 0.87
N ASN A 339 -8.63 29.21 -0.34
CA ASN A 339 -7.80 29.26 -1.55
C ASN A 339 -7.49 30.69 -1.99
N GLU A 340 -8.50 31.56 -2.06
CA GLU A 340 -8.33 32.96 -2.49
C GLU A 340 -7.44 33.78 -1.55
N ARG A 341 -7.44 33.41 -0.26
CA ARG A 341 -6.70 34.12 0.80
C ARG A 341 -5.41 33.41 1.22
N GLY A 342 -5.12 32.24 0.64
CA GLY A 342 -3.92 31.46 0.97
C GLY A 342 -3.87 30.99 2.43
N LEU A 343 -5.03 30.75 3.06
CA LEU A 343 -5.09 30.39 4.48
C LEU A 343 -4.71 28.91 4.69
N PRO A 344 -3.86 28.58 5.68
CA PRO A 344 -3.50 27.19 5.98
C PRO A 344 -4.65 26.44 6.68
N TYR A 345 -5.47 27.15 7.44
CA TYR A 345 -6.65 26.64 8.14
C TYR A 345 -7.65 27.77 8.39
N ILE A 346 -8.91 27.42 8.61
CA ILE A 346 -9.99 28.33 8.98
C ILE A 346 -10.70 27.82 10.25
N PRO A 347 -10.90 28.66 11.27
CA PRO A 347 -11.65 28.29 12.46
C PRO A 347 -13.15 28.21 12.16
N VAL A 348 -13.79 27.23 12.79
CA VAL A 348 -15.23 27.04 12.74
C VAL A 348 -15.81 27.37 14.11
N VAL A 349 -16.86 28.17 14.13
CA VAL A 349 -17.62 28.52 15.33
C VAL A 349 -19.02 27.92 15.26
N ARG A 350 -19.58 27.57 16.42
CA ARG A 350 -20.95 27.10 16.57
C ARG A 350 -21.58 27.87 17.72
N GLU A 351 -22.66 28.59 17.43
CA GLU A 351 -23.37 29.43 18.42
C GLU A 351 -22.44 30.42 19.14
N GLY A 352 -21.52 31.04 18.39
CA GLY A 352 -20.55 32.01 18.93
C GLY A 352 -19.40 31.42 19.75
N LYS A 353 -19.28 30.08 19.82
CA LYS A 353 -18.17 29.38 20.50
C LYS A 353 -17.28 28.67 19.49
N PHE A 354 -15.99 28.59 19.80
CA PHE A 354 -15.03 27.85 18.98
C PHE A 354 -15.36 26.35 18.97
N ALA A 355 -15.65 25.81 17.79
CA ALA A 355 -16.00 24.41 17.58
C ALA A 355 -14.79 23.58 17.12
N GLY A 356 -13.93 24.13 16.26
CA GLY A 356 -12.73 23.43 15.78
C GLY A 356 -12.04 24.14 14.63
N LEU A 357 -11.12 23.43 13.97
CA LEU A 357 -10.39 23.92 12.79
C LEU A 357 -10.70 23.08 11.56
N MET A 358 -10.89 23.74 10.43
CA MET A 358 -10.83 23.13 9.11
C MET A 358 -9.45 23.43 8.52
N THR A 359 -8.71 22.39 8.16
CA THR A 359 -7.35 22.48 7.61
C THR A 359 -7.33 21.87 6.21
N LYS A 360 -6.33 22.20 5.38
CA LYS A 360 -6.14 21.49 4.10
C LYS A 360 -6.03 19.98 4.30
N GLY A 361 -5.37 19.54 5.38
CA GLY A 361 -5.26 18.13 5.73
C GLY A 361 -6.58 17.49 6.16
N SER A 362 -7.47 18.22 6.85
CA SER A 362 -8.79 17.68 7.24
C SER A 362 -9.75 17.65 6.06
N ILE A 363 -9.65 18.60 5.12
CA ILE A 363 -10.33 18.53 3.83
C ILE A 363 -9.83 17.33 3.05
N VAL A 364 -8.51 17.18 2.88
CA VAL A 364 -7.94 16.03 2.16
C VAL A 364 -8.28 14.73 2.85
N ARG A 365 -8.29 14.67 4.18
CA ARG A 365 -8.71 13.48 4.93
C ARG A 365 -10.18 13.20 4.71
N HIS A 366 -11.07 14.18 4.81
CA HIS A 366 -12.49 13.95 4.57
C HIS A 366 -12.76 13.62 3.11
N LEU A 367 -12.16 14.33 2.15
CA LEU A 367 -12.20 13.93 0.74
C LEU A 367 -11.62 12.53 0.59
N ALA A 368 -10.52 12.19 1.25
CA ALA A 368 -9.97 10.85 1.23
C ALA A 368 -10.87 9.85 1.95
N GLU A 369 -11.65 10.19 2.98
CA GLU A 369 -12.61 9.30 3.65
C GLU A 369 -13.87 9.11 2.80
N VAL A 370 -14.27 10.17 2.08
CA VAL A 370 -15.32 10.20 1.05
C VAL A 370 -14.87 9.44 -0.21
N TYR A 371 -13.57 9.44 -0.53
CA TYR A 371 -12.98 8.79 -1.71
C TYR A 371 -12.17 7.50 -1.37
N THR A 372 -12.07 7.09 -0.10
CA THR A 372 -11.33 5.93 0.47
C THR A 372 -11.86 5.61 1.88
N PRO A 373 -12.68 4.55 2.07
CA PRO A 373 -13.16 4.21 3.41
C PRO A 373 -12.13 3.47 4.26
N ALA A 374 -12.17 3.75 5.56
CA ALA A 374 -11.47 3.04 6.63
C ALA A 374 -12.02 1.62 6.90
N GLU A 375 -11.14 0.76 7.41
CA GLU A 375 -11.32 -0.66 7.73
C GLU A 375 -12.42 -0.92 8.78
N ASP A 376 -13.25 -1.95 8.55
CA ASP A 376 -14.13 -2.51 9.58
C ASP A 376 -13.29 -3.32 10.59
N VAL A 377 -13.13 -2.78 11.80
CA VAL A 377 -12.77 -3.56 12.98
C VAL A 377 -14.02 -4.30 13.44
N ASN A 378 -14.07 -5.61 13.21
CA ASN A 378 -15.12 -6.48 13.75
C ASN A 378 -14.47 -7.62 14.55
N GLU A 379 -14.04 -7.34 15.78
CA GLU A 379 -13.90 -8.38 16.81
C GLU A 379 -15.20 -8.43 17.63
N GLN A 380 -16.10 -9.31 17.20
CA GLN A 380 -17.13 -9.85 18.08
C GLN A 380 -16.47 -10.89 19.00
N VAL A 381 -16.08 -10.48 20.20
CA VAL A 381 -15.93 -11.43 21.31
C VAL A 381 -17.31 -11.60 21.92
N GLN A 382 -17.91 -12.75 21.65
CA GLN A 382 -19.11 -13.23 22.35
C GLN A 382 -18.74 -13.53 23.80
N ASP A 383 -19.21 -12.68 24.72
CA ASP A 383 -19.39 -13.05 26.12
C ASP A 383 -20.54 -14.07 26.21
N GLU A 384 -20.20 -15.36 26.20
CA GLU A 384 -21.06 -16.39 26.79
C GLU A 384 -20.53 -16.72 28.19
N ASN A 385 -21.26 -16.24 29.18
CA ASN A 385 -21.13 -16.61 30.57
C ASN A 385 -22.29 -17.57 30.91
N PRO A 386 -22.02 -18.79 31.39
CA PRO A 386 -22.96 -19.46 32.27
C PRO A 386 -22.34 -19.65 33.66
N SER A 387 -22.98 -19.00 34.62
CA SER A 387 -22.86 -19.22 36.06
C SER A 387 -23.29 -20.63 36.48
N ALA A 388 -22.43 -21.34 37.22
CA ALA A 388 -22.74 -22.32 38.28
C ALA A 388 -21.38 -22.70 38.92
N ASP A 389 -20.91 -22.04 39.97
CA ASP A 389 -21.27 -22.17 41.40
C ASP A 389 -21.07 -23.58 42.01
N MET A 390 -20.22 -23.56 43.05
CA MET A 390 -19.98 -24.51 44.15
C MET A 390 -19.44 -25.93 43.92
N GLY A 391 -18.33 -26.24 44.60
CA GLY A 391 -18.01 -27.61 45.02
C GLY A 391 -16.55 -27.90 45.33
N THR A 392 -16.03 -27.40 46.45
CA THR A 392 -14.83 -27.92 47.12
C THR A 392 -14.98 -29.40 47.49
N ALA A 393 -13.94 -30.22 47.27
CA ALA A 393 -13.33 -31.15 48.24
C ALA A 393 -12.70 -32.39 47.57
N ASP A 394 -11.38 -32.49 47.78
CA ASP A 394 -10.59 -33.66 48.17
C ASP A 394 -11.36 -34.97 48.50
N GLU A 395 -10.95 -36.08 47.88
CA GLU A 395 -10.52 -37.35 48.52
C GLU A 395 -10.69 -38.60 47.61
N ARG A 396 -9.55 -39.28 47.44
CA ARG A 396 -9.33 -40.75 47.50
C ARG A 396 -9.75 -41.72 46.39
N GLU A 397 -8.70 -42.46 46.00
CA GLU A 397 -8.57 -43.93 45.95
C GLU A 397 -9.16 -44.73 44.78
N GLU A 398 -8.21 -45.44 44.12
CA GLU A 398 -8.25 -46.87 43.81
C GLU A 398 -9.36 -47.44 42.92
N GLU A 399 -9.01 -47.93 41.73
CA GLU A 399 -8.54 -49.31 41.49
C GLU A 399 -8.88 -49.79 40.06
N LYS A 400 -7.86 -50.40 39.43
CA LYS A 400 -7.89 -51.57 38.51
C LYS A 400 -8.53 -51.45 37.12
N GLY A 401 -7.69 -51.78 36.14
CA GLY A 401 -8.06 -52.19 34.78
C GLY A 401 -6.88 -52.14 33.84
#